data_AF-A0A522MZ33-F1
#
_entry.id   AF-A0A522MZ33-F1
#
_cell.length_a   1.000
_cell.length_b   1.000
_cell.length_c   1.000
_cell.angle_alpha   90.00
_cell.angle_beta   90.00
_cell.angle_gamma   90.00
#
_symmetry.space_group_name_H-M   'P 1'
#
loop_
_entity.id
_entity.type
_entity.pdbx_description
1 polymer ?
#
loop_
_entity_poly.entity_id
_entity_poly.type
_entity_poly.pdbx_seq_one_letter_code
_entity_poly.pdbx_strand_id
1 'polypeptide(L)' 'MDRVRFVPLGEKTQPQCWNCKRVVVGVPDARYLYRVDGRAVTEAWYRCDGCGAYVNVRREGVLHVERAARST' A
#
# COMPACT_ATOMS: atom_id res chain seq x y z
N MET A 1 2.42 -18.58 -6.38
CA MET A 1 1.36 -17.76 -5.74
C MET A 1 2.06 -16.55 -5.16
N ASP A 2 1.89 -15.37 -5.77
CA ASP A 2 2.67 -14.19 -5.39
C ASP A 2 2.19 -13.62 -4.05
N ARG A 3 3.15 -13.43 -3.13
CA ARG A 3 2.90 -12.93 -1.77
C ARG A 3 2.67 -11.42 -1.71
N VAL A 4 2.94 -10.72 -2.82
CA VAL A 4 2.88 -9.26 -2.92
C VAL A 4 1.99 -8.90 -4.10
N ARG A 5 0.96 -8.08 -3.85
CA ARG A 5 0.07 -7.56 -4.89
C ARG A 5 0.36 -6.08 -5.08
N PHE A 6 0.65 -5.71 -6.33
CA PHE A 6 0.79 -4.32 -6.75
C PHE A 6 -0.57 -3.78 -7.16
N VAL A 7 -0.98 -2.65 -6.58
CA VAL A 7 -2.24 -1.97 -6.91
C VAL A 7 -1.92 -0.53 -7.34
N PRO A 8 -2.37 -0.05 -8.50
CA PRO A 8 -2.17 1.34 -8.91
C PRO A 8 -2.60 2.37 -7.86
N LEU A 9 -1.86 3.49 -7.79
CA LEU A 9 -2.25 4.64 -6.97
C LEU A 9 -3.62 5.17 -7.43
N GLY A 10 -4.59 5.24 -6.52
CA GLY A 10 -5.96 5.69 -6.81
C GLY A 10 -7.01 4.59 -6.99
N GLU A 11 -6.61 3.33 -7.22
CA GLU A 11 -7.57 2.23 -7.39
C GLU A 11 -8.08 1.71 -6.03
N LYS A 12 -9.38 1.83 -5.76
CA LYS A 12 -9.99 1.28 -4.55
C LYS A 12 -10.19 -0.23 -4.68
N THR A 13 -9.13 -1.01 -4.49
CA THR A 13 -9.24 -2.46 -4.31
C THR A 13 -9.34 -2.81 -2.83
N GLN A 14 -10.21 -3.77 -2.51
CA GLN A 14 -10.25 -4.39 -1.19
C GLN A 14 -9.24 -5.56 -1.19
N PRO A 15 -8.09 -5.43 -0.52
CA PRO A 15 -7.09 -6.49 -0.48
C PRO A 15 -7.66 -7.73 0.22
N GLN A 16 -7.36 -8.92 -0.29
CA GLN A 16 -7.72 -10.20 0.32
C GLN A 16 -6.49 -10.83 0.95
N CYS A 17 -6.67 -11.49 2.10
CA CYS A 17 -5.63 -12.26 2.74
C CYS A 17 -5.20 -13.41 1.82
N TRP A 18 -3.91 -13.49 1.52
CA TRP A 18 -3.36 -14.55 0.68
C TRP A 18 -3.58 -15.94 1.28
N ASN A 19 -3.63 -16.04 2.62
CA ASN A 19 -3.79 -17.28 3.36
C ASN A 19 -5.26 -17.75 3.43
N CYS A 20 -6.16 -16.95 4.03
CA CYS A 20 -7.55 -17.36 4.27
C CYS A 20 -8.59 -16.71 3.33
N LYS A 21 -8.15 -15.97 2.31
CA LYS A 21 -8.97 -15.30 1.26
C LYS A 21 -10.00 -14.28 1.75
N ARG A 22 -10.12 -14.05 3.05
CA ARG A 22 -10.98 -13.01 3.63
C ARG A 22 -10.52 -11.63 3.20
N VAL A 23 -11.47 -10.73 3.02
CA VAL A 23 -11.18 -9.32 2.80
C VAL A 23 -10.49 -8.75 4.03
N VAL A 24 -9.46 -7.96 3.78
CA VAL A 24 -8.73 -7.21 4.80
C VAL A 24 -9.30 -5.80 4.81
N VAL A 25 -9.93 -5.43 5.91
CA VAL A 25 -10.58 -4.12 6.12
C VAL A 25 -10.00 -3.46 7.37
N GLY A 26 -9.94 -2.13 7.38
CA GLY A 26 -9.50 -1.37 8.56
C GLY A 26 -8.33 -0.42 8.30
N VAL A 27 -7.77 0.11 9.39
CA VAL A 27 -6.58 0.98 9.36
C VAL A 27 -5.34 0.09 9.34
N PRO A 28 -4.38 0.31 8.43
CA PRO A 28 -3.14 -0.47 8.45
C PRO A 28 -2.31 -0.15 9.69
N ASP A 29 -1.61 -1.19 10.20
CA ASP A 29 -0.73 -1.11 11.37
C ASP A 29 0.49 -0.22 11.11
N ALA A 30 0.95 -0.19 9.85
CA ALA A 30 2.06 0.64 9.41
C ALA A 30 1.82 1.19 8.00
N ARG A 31 2.30 2.42 7.78
CA ARG A 31 2.28 3.11 6.48
C ARG A 31 3.66 3.65 6.18
N TYR A 32 4.21 3.27 5.04
CA TYR A 32 5.48 3.81 4.55
C TYR A 32 5.27 4.55 3.23
N LEU A 33 6.00 5.65 3.05
CA LEU A 33 6.12 6.36 1.80
C LEU A 33 7.61 6.46 1.47
N TYR A 34 8.02 5.89 0.34
CA TYR A 34 9.40 5.94 -0.11
C TYR A 34 9.48 6.12 -1.62
N ARG A 35 10.66 6.50 -2.11
CA ARG A 35 10.93 6.64 -3.54
C ARG A 35 11.72 5.43 -4.05
N VAL A 36 11.32 4.89 -5.19
CA VAL A 36 12.09 3.91 -5.97
C VAL A 36 12.05 4.35 -7.42
N ASP A 37 13.21 4.58 -8.04
CA ASP A 37 13.35 4.88 -9.47
C ASP A 37 12.39 5.97 -9.99
N GLY A 38 12.22 7.06 -9.23
CA GLY A 38 11.35 8.18 -9.60
C GLY A 38 9.86 7.99 -9.31
N ARG A 39 9.46 6.85 -8.72
CA ARG A 39 8.07 6.55 -8.32
C ARG A 39 7.88 6.73 -6.82
N ALA A 40 6.70 7.19 -6.41
CA ALA A 40 6.24 7.01 -5.03
C ALA A 40 5.75 5.59 -4.85
N VAL A 41 6.21 4.95 -3.79
CA VAL A 41 5.63 3.71 -3.29
C VAL A 41 5.00 3.99 -1.95
N THR A 42 3.73 3.63 -1.82
CA THR A 42 3.04 3.55 -0.53
C THR A 42 2.87 2.09 -0.16
N GLU A 43 3.24 1.76 1.07
CA GLU A 43 3.17 0.41 1.59
C GLU A 43 2.31 0.40 2.85
N ALA A 44 1.31 -0.47 2.88
CA ALA A 44 0.41 -0.64 4.01
C ALA A 44 0.41 -2.10 4.47
N TRP A 45 0.64 -2.31 5.77
CA TRP A 45 0.61 -3.62 6.40
C TRP A 45 -0.66 -3.78 7.21
N TYR A 46 -1.31 -4.93 7.07
CA TYR A 46 -2.53 -5.26 7.78
C TYR A 46 -2.40 -6.64 8.43
N ARG A 47 -2.85 -6.79 9.66
CA ARG A 47 -3.09 -8.09 10.27
C ARG A 47 -4.47 -8.62 9.87
N CYS A 48 -4.54 -9.85 9.39
CA CYS A 48 -5.81 -10.48 9.04
C CYS A 48 -6.50 -11.06 10.28
N ASP A 49 -7.69 -10.57 10.60
CA ASP A 49 -8.46 -11.04 11.77
C ASP A 49 -8.83 -12.53 11.72
N GLY A 50 -8.97 -13.09 10.51
CA GLY A 50 -9.39 -14.47 10.35
C GLY A 50 -8.31 -15.51 10.64
N CYS A 51 -7.03 -15.19 10.42
CA CYS A 51 -5.95 -16.17 10.54
C CYS A 51 -4.65 -15.61 11.16
N GLY A 52 -4.65 -14.34 11.57
CA GLY A 52 -3.50 -13.66 12.16
C GLY A 52 -2.34 -13.35 11.20
N ALA A 53 -2.44 -13.74 9.92
CA ALA A 53 -1.38 -13.49 8.94
C ALA A 53 -1.25 -11.99 8.60
N TYR A 54 -0.02 -11.54 8.34
CA TYR A 54 0.24 -10.21 7.82
C TYR A 54 0.08 -10.16 6.30
N VAL A 55 -0.56 -9.09 5.84
CA VAL A 55 -0.85 -8.82 4.44
C VAL A 55 -0.24 -7.47 4.08
N ASN A 56 0.56 -7.47 3.02
CA ASN A 56 1.21 -6.28 2.51
C ASN A 56 0.52 -5.79 1.25
N VAL A 57 0.16 -4.51 1.23
CA VAL A 57 -0.45 -3.85 0.08
C VAL A 57 0.49 -2.75 -0.39
N ARG A 58 1.07 -2.94 -1.57
CA ARG A 58 1.96 -1.95 -2.20
C ARG A 58 1.22 -1.24 -3.31
N ARG A 59 1.25 0.09 -3.27
CA ARG A 59 0.72 0.95 -4.32
C ARG A 59 1.80 1.86 -4.85
N GLU A 60 1.99 1.80 -6.16
CA GLU A 60 2.96 2.62 -6.86
C GLU A 60 2.25 3.69 -7.70
N GLY A 61 2.81 4.89 -7.70
CA GLY A 61 2.37 6.00 -8.54
C GLY A 61 3.53 6.88 -8.94
N VAL A 62 3.40 7.58 -10.06
CA VAL A 62 4.35 8.62 -10.45
C VAL A 62 4.16 9.80 -9.49
N LEU A 63 5.23 10.23 -8.82
CA LEU A 63 5.21 11.41 -7.97
C LEU A 63 5.25 12.66 -8.86
N HIS A 64 4.17 13.44 -8.89
CA HIS A 64 4.27 14.85 -9.27
C HIS A 64 4.60 15.64 -8.01
N VAL A 65 5.87 16.02 -7.88
CA VAL A 65 6.33 16.89 -6.80
C VAL A 65 6.12 18.31 -7.29
N GLU A 66 5.02 18.93 -6.87
CA GLU A 66 4.93 20.38 -6.94
C GLU A 66 5.96 20.93 -5.93
N ARG A 67 7.01 21.59 -6.44
CA ARG A 67 7.95 22.31 -5.60
C ARG A 67 7.11 23.35 -4.85
N ALA A 68 7.00 23.23 -3.52
CA ALA A 68 6.51 24.33 -2.72
C ALA A 68 7.40 25.53 -3.04
N ALA A 69 6.82 26.56 -3.66
CA ALA A 69 7.52 27.80 -3.89
C ALA A 69 8.00 28.28 -2.53
N ARG A 70 9.32 28.39 -2.34
CA ARG A 70 9.87 29.07 -1.17
C ARG A 70 9.30 30.48 -1.22
N SER A 71 8.45 30.83 -0.26
CA SER A 71 8.15 32.22 0.04
C SER A 71 9.47 32.86 0.47
N THR A 72 10.02 33.70 -0.40
CA THR A 72 11.16 34.57 -0.14
C THR A 72 10.78 35.67 0.84
#